data_AF-A0AAD8DUD2-F1
#
_entry.id   AF-A0AAD8DUD2-F1
#
_cell.length_a   1.000
_cell.length_b   1.000
_cell.length_c   1.000
_cell.angle_alpha   90.00
_cell.angle_beta   90.00
_cell.angle_gamma   90.00
#
_symmetry.space_group_name_H-M   'P 1'
#
loop_
_entity.id
_entity.type
_entity.pdbx_description
1 polymer ?
#
loop_
_entity_poly.entity_id
_entity_poly.type
_entity_poly.pdbx_seq_one_letter_code
_entity_poly.pdbx_strand_id
1 'polypeptide(L)'
;MCSSRERVERVPSQVVAAGTRALQAALLRTLYHAPAPVLHVLTPTDPAQLRKLAVYLLTILKHIHGTAECGTAPVELPITDWARAWAVGTQAGLSERVPHDALAPEAAALLRQDEERWARTASRTRSVIAKVVWSKDGLASKVTESAMTVTRGVVDVQNSQRKAFMEHLRRAHARHAAAAQAWQRLIDTYTHEQAVWHSPRSYPRSWQLDATEGPGRVRVRLRRAHLHIPDKFLKPQHRHKAELKNAGPPLRSVVGGWWALRSGLVARLQLHETVAHMARATNVTVAAELDGELLLTDKCIHFVPDDAPPDPPKRKDRLYIPEVQASPQAQCWALQDVLQVATRRWCLQERAVELFVSSGHAHMLAFSDTAERAAFLKALANTPHPPAR
;
A
#
# COMPACT_ATOMS: atom_id res chain seq x y z
N MET A 1 58.61 11.18 21.06
CA MET A 1 57.68 10.74 22.13
C MET A 1 57.03 9.45 21.68
N CYS A 2 57.36 8.37 22.39
CA CYS A 2 56.83 7.02 22.20
C CYS A 2 55.30 7.01 22.36
N SER A 3 54.62 6.21 21.54
CA SER A 3 53.59 5.32 22.08
C SER A 3 53.40 4.14 21.13
N SER A 4 54.04 3.05 21.52
CA SER A 4 53.96 1.72 20.95
C SER A 4 52.53 1.18 21.13
N ARG A 5 51.82 0.92 20.03
CA ARG A 5 50.64 0.04 20.06
C ARG A 5 51.12 -1.40 19.95
N GLU A 6 51.29 -2.04 21.10
CA GLU A 6 51.45 -3.49 21.21
C GLU A 6 50.23 -4.18 20.58
N ARG A 7 50.50 -4.89 19.49
CA ARG A 7 49.57 -5.78 18.83
C ARG A 7 49.53 -7.07 19.64
N VAL A 8 48.57 -7.19 20.55
CA VAL A 8 48.29 -8.43 21.28
C VAL A 8 47.93 -9.52 20.26
N GLU A 9 48.83 -10.49 20.10
CA GLU A 9 48.59 -11.72 19.34
C GLU A 9 47.41 -12.47 19.94
N ARG A 10 46.30 -12.56 19.19
CA ARG A 10 45.21 -13.48 19.49
C ARG A 10 45.68 -14.90 19.17
N VAL A 11 45.79 -15.73 20.20
CA VAL A 11 45.90 -17.19 20.08
C VAL A 11 44.77 -17.70 19.16
N PRO A 12 45.05 -18.59 18.19
CA PRO A 12 44.05 -19.03 17.23
C PRO A 12 42.93 -19.80 17.94
N SER A 13 41.71 -19.28 17.79
CA SER A 13 40.49 -19.94 18.21
C SER A 13 40.32 -21.21 17.38
N GLN A 14 40.30 -22.36 18.07
CA GLN A 14 39.98 -23.65 17.48
C GLN A 14 38.66 -23.55 16.70
N VAL A 15 38.69 -23.98 15.44
CA VAL A 15 37.53 -24.09 14.54
C VAL A 15 36.50 -25.02 15.19
N VAL A 16 35.33 -24.51 15.54
CA VAL A 16 34.23 -25.32 16.09
C VAL A 16 32.95 -25.07 15.31
N ALA A 17 32.32 -26.15 14.85
CA ALA A 17 31.14 -26.13 14.01
C ALA A 17 29.94 -25.46 14.72
N ALA A 18 29.23 -24.58 14.01
CA ALA A 18 28.29 -23.62 14.56
C ALA A 18 26.96 -24.21 15.13
N GLY A 19 26.70 -25.52 14.99
CA GLY A 19 25.42 -26.13 15.37
C GLY A 19 25.40 -26.87 16.73
N THR A 20 26.54 -27.41 17.17
CA THR A 20 26.61 -28.26 18.37
C THR A 20 26.59 -27.49 19.69
N ARG A 21 26.92 -26.20 19.68
CA ARG A 21 27.02 -25.36 20.88
C ARG A 21 25.68 -24.79 21.37
N ALA A 22 24.75 -24.45 20.48
CA ALA A 22 23.43 -23.92 20.86
C ALA A 22 22.59 -24.93 21.66
N LEU A 23 22.80 -26.22 21.40
CA LEU A 23 22.14 -27.32 22.10
C LEU A 23 22.64 -27.49 23.54
N GLN A 24 23.84 -27.02 23.91
CA GLN A 24 24.43 -27.28 25.23
C GLN A 24 23.69 -26.57 26.38
N ALA A 25 23.30 -25.31 26.20
CA ALA A 25 22.54 -24.56 27.20
C ALA A 25 21.10 -25.08 27.31
N ALA A 26 20.46 -25.43 26.18
CA ALA A 26 19.14 -26.06 26.19
C ALA A 26 19.17 -27.44 26.86
N LEU A 27 20.22 -28.23 26.59
CA LEU A 27 20.42 -29.55 27.19
C LEU A 27 20.57 -29.46 28.71
N LEU A 28 21.37 -28.52 29.23
CA LEU A 28 21.46 -28.30 30.68
C LEU A 28 20.11 -27.92 31.31
N ARG A 29 19.32 -27.05 30.66
CA ARG A 29 17.96 -26.72 31.12
C ARG A 29 17.06 -27.95 31.15
N THR A 30 17.10 -28.78 30.10
CA THR A 30 16.28 -30.00 30.06
C THR A 30 16.71 -31.03 31.10
N LEU A 31 18.02 -31.17 31.36
CA LEU A 31 18.52 -32.09 32.38
C LEU A 31 18.23 -31.59 33.80
N TYR A 32 18.32 -30.28 34.05
CA TYR A 32 17.96 -29.69 35.34
C TYR A 32 16.50 -29.94 35.71
N HIS A 33 15.59 -29.91 34.73
CA HIS A 33 14.17 -30.20 34.93
C HIS A 33 13.81 -31.69 34.83
N ALA A 34 14.77 -32.58 34.55
CA ALA A 34 14.51 -34.00 34.46
C ALA A 34 14.24 -34.61 35.85
N PRO A 35 13.27 -35.52 35.99
CA PRO A 35 12.98 -36.14 37.27
C PRO A 35 14.14 -37.05 37.73
N ALA A 36 14.33 -37.17 39.04
CA ALA A 36 15.45 -37.92 39.63
C ALA A 36 15.66 -39.35 39.07
N PRO A 37 14.61 -40.16 38.79
CA PRO A 37 14.78 -41.48 38.19
C PRO A 37 15.45 -41.44 36.80
N VAL A 38 15.15 -40.41 35.99
CA VAL A 38 15.74 -40.23 34.66
C VAL A 38 17.21 -39.85 34.80
N LEU A 39 17.54 -38.97 35.75
CA LEU A 39 18.93 -38.61 36.04
C LEU A 39 19.74 -39.83 36.52
N HIS A 40 19.15 -40.72 37.33
CA HIS A 40 19.80 -41.97 37.73
C HIS A 40 20.10 -42.90 36.56
N VAL A 41 19.19 -43.03 35.59
CA VAL A 41 19.42 -43.84 34.38
C VAL A 41 20.48 -43.23 33.47
N LEU A 42 20.56 -41.90 33.40
CA LEU A 42 21.54 -41.18 32.59
C LEU A 42 22.92 -41.09 33.27
N THR A 43 23.02 -41.40 34.56
CA THR A 43 24.29 -41.42 35.29
C THR A 43 24.95 -42.78 35.09
N PRO A 44 26.08 -42.86 34.39
CA PRO A 44 26.79 -44.12 34.24
C PRO A 44 27.36 -44.57 35.60
N THR A 45 27.41 -45.87 35.83
CA THR A 45 28.01 -46.47 37.05
C THR A 45 29.48 -46.85 36.84
N ASP A 46 29.91 -46.97 35.59
CA ASP A 46 31.29 -47.28 35.20
C ASP A 46 32.22 -46.06 35.43
N PRO A 47 33.31 -46.19 36.19
CA PRO A 47 34.25 -45.09 36.45
C PRO A 47 34.81 -44.46 35.18
N ALA A 48 35.01 -45.22 34.10
CA ALA A 48 35.51 -44.67 32.84
C ALA A 48 34.46 -43.78 32.14
N GLN A 49 33.18 -44.10 32.29
CA GLN A 49 32.07 -43.32 31.72
C GLN A 49 31.73 -42.12 32.60
N LEU A 50 31.83 -42.27 33.93
CA LEU A 50 31.73 -41.16 34.88
C LEU A 50 32.77 -40.08 34.60
N ARG A 51 34.02 -40.49 34.30
CA ARG A 51 35.08 -39.56 33.87
C ARG A 51 34.70 -38.79 32.61
N LYS A 52 34.21 -39.47 31.56
CA LYS A 52 33.78 -38.82 30.31
C LYS A 52 32.68 -37.81 30.55
N LEU A 53 31.68 -38.19 31.34
CA LEU A 53 30.54 -37.36 31.67
C LEU A 53 30.96 -36.12 32.49
N ALA A 54 31.87 -36.29 33.44
CA ALA A 54 32.43 -35.16 34.19
C ALA A 54 33.22 -34.21 33.28
N VAL A 55 34.03 -34.74 32.34
CA VAL A 55 34.74 -33.93 31.34
C VAL A 55 33.75 -33.13 30.47
N TYR A 56 32.67 -33.74 30.00
CA TYR A 56 31.63 -33.03 29.22
C TYR A 56 30.99 -31.89 30.00
N LEU A 57 30.55 -32.12 31.23
CA LEU A 57 29.90 -31.10 32.03
C LEU A 57 30.83 -29.96 32.43
N LEU A 58 32.07 -30.25 32.82
CA LEU A 58 33.08 -29.24 33.11
C LEU A 58 33.40 -28.40 31.86
N THR A 59 33.42 -29.03 30.67
CA THR A 59 33.65 -28.32 29.41
C THR A 59 32.47 -27.42 29.04
N ILE A 60 31.23 -27.89 29.20
CA ILE A 60 30.03 -27.09 28.98
C ILE A 60 30.01 -25.89 29.93
N LEU A 61 30.28 -26.10 31.22
CA LEU A 61 30.34 -25.03 32.21
C LEU A 61 31.44 -24.02 31.87
N LYS A 62 32.65 -24.47 31.54
CA LYS A 62 33.75 -23.59 31.12
C LYS A 62 33.38 -22.74 29.90
N HIS A 63 32.68 -23.34 28.94
CA HIS A 63 32.21 -22.62 27.75
C HIS A 63 31.16 -21.56 28.09
N ILE A 64 30.14 -21.91 28.88
CA ILE A 64 29.07 -20.99 29.31
C ILE A 64 29.64 -19.78 30.06
N HIS A 65 30.59 -20.00 30.96
CA HIS A 65 31.23 -18.90 31.71
C HIS A 65 32.03 -17.98 30.77
N GLY A 66 32.86 -18.54 29.88
CA GLY A 66 33.62 -17.74 28.91
C GLY A 66 32.75 -16.98 27.90
N THR A 67 31.59 -17.51 27.54
CA THR A 67 30.63 -16.81 26.65
C THR A 67 29.84 -15.71 27.37
N ALA A 68 29.57 -15.88 28.67
CA ALA A 68 28.93 -14.85 29.48
C ALA A 68 29.86 -13.63 29.67
N GLU A 69 31.17 -13.87 29.84
CA GLU A 69 32.20 -12.82 29.86
C GLU A 69 32.29 -12.05 28.53
N CYS A 70 31.91 -12.69 27.41
CA CYS A 70 31.88 -12.09 26.07
C CYS A 70 30.54 -11.43 25.70
N GLY A 71 29.60 -11.29 26.64
CA GLY A 71 28.35 -10.54 26.45
C GLY A 71 27.16 -11.32 25.86
N THR A 72 27.19 -12.65 25.84
CA THR A 72 26.02 -13.47 25.46
C THR A 72 25.10 -13.74 26.66
N ALA A 73 23.81 -14.02 26.41
CA ALA A 73 22.83 -14.26 27.47
C ALA A 73 23.26 -15.43 28.39
N PRO A 74 23.40 -15.22 29.70
CA PRO A 74 23.88 -16.25 30.62
C PRO A 74 22.84 -17.37 30.82
N VAL A 75 23.31 -18.56 31.17
CA VAL A 75 22.45 -19.62 31.72
C VAL A 75 22.18 -19.30 33.19
N GLU A 76 20.97 -19.64 33.65
CA GLU A 76 20.47 -19.35 34.99
C GLU A 76 21.41 -19.94 36.07
N LEU A 77 21.77 -19.13 37.07
CA LEU A 77 22.67 -19.51 38.16
C LEU A 77 22.31 -20.85 38.84
N PRO A 78 21.03 -21.14 39.16
CA PRO A 78 20.63 -22.42 39.76
C PRO A 78 21.00 -23.63 38.89
N ILE A 79 20.97 -23.48 37.56
CA ILE A 79 21.25 -24.55 36.60
C ILE A 79 22.76 -24.77 36.51
N THR A 80 23.54 -23.69 36.47
CA THR A 80 25.01 -23.79 36.44
C THR A 80 25.57 -24.31 37.76
N ASP A 81 24.98 -23.93 38.90
CA ASP A 81 25.40 -24.41 40.22
C ASP A 81 25.02 -25.88 40.43
N TRP A 82 23.83 -26.29 39.98
CA TRP A 82 23.44 -27.70 39.94
C TRP A 82 24.39 -28.54 39.09
N ALA A 83 24.68 -28.11 37.86
CA ALA A 83 25.60 -28.80 36.97
C ALA A 83 27.02 -28.84 37.54
N ARG A 84 27.47 -27.78 38.24
CA ARG A 84 28.75 -27.74 38.94
C ARG A 84 28.79 -28.74 40.09
N ALA A 85 27.76 -28.76 40.95
CA ALA A 85 27.66 -29.72 42.05
C ALA A 85 27.71 -31.17 41.53
N TRP A 86 27.04 -31.42 40.41
CA TRP A 86 27.02 -32.74 39.77
C TRP A 86 28.36 -33.11 39.14
N ALA A 87 29.03 -32.16 38.46
CA ALA A 87 30.38 -32.36 37.93
C ALA A 87 31.41 -32.61 39.04
N VAL A 88 31.30 -31.92 40.18
CA VAL A 88 32.17 -32.13 41.34
C VAL A 88 31.87 -33.45 42.05
N GLY A 89 30.59 -33.79 42.22
CA GLY A 89 30.16 -35.07 42.81
C GLY A 89 30.60 -36.28 41.98
N THR A 90 30.50 -36.17 40.65
CA THR A 90 30.99 -37.22 39.74
C THR A 90 32.52 -37.34 39.76
N GLN A 91 33.26 -36.23 39.93
CA GLN A 91 34.72 -36.26 40.14
C GLN A 91 35.13 -36.87 41.49
N ALA A 92 34.34 -36.66 42.55
CA ALA A 92 34.63 -37.22 43.88
C ALA A 92 34.52 -38.75 43.93
N GLY A 93 33.71 -39.34 43.05
CA GLY A 93 33.56 -40.79 42.90
C GLY A 93 34.61 -41.48 42.03
N LEU A 94 35.55 -40.73 41.43
CA LEU A 94 36.63 -41.28 40.60
C LEU A 94 37.88 -41.57 41.44
N SER A 95 38.58 -42.66 41.14
CA SER A 95 39.85 -43.02 41.78
C SER A 95 40.97 -42.01 41.50
N GLU A 96 40.89 -41.30 40.38
CA GLU A 96 41.79 -40.23 39.97
C GLU A 96 40.97 -39.06 39.42
N ARG A 97 41.20 -37.86 39.96
CA ARG A 97 40.52 -36.63 39.51
C ARG A 97 41.07 -36.19 38.17
N VAL A 98 40.22 -35.60 37.33
CA VAL A 98 40.64 -35.05 36.03
C VAL A 98 41.55 -33.83 36.26
N PRO A 99 42.83 -33.87 35.83
CA PRO A 99 43.72 -32.72 35.94
C PRO A 99 43.21 -31.56 35.07
N HIS A 100 43.33 -30.33 35.57
CA HIS A 100 42.88 -29.13 34.85
C HIS A 100 43.50 -29.01 33.44
N ASP A 101 44.78 -29.36 33.32
CA ASP A 101 45.53 -29.23 32.05
C ASP A 101 45.21 -30.36 31.06
N ALA A 102 44.63 -31.46 31.52
CA ALA A 102 44.19 -32.59 30.69
C ALA A 102 42.73 -32.44 30.20
N LEU A 103 41.94 -31.55 30.80
CA LEU A 103 40.51 -31.39 30.50
C LEU A 103 40.25 -30.99 29.05
N ALA A 104 40.97 -29.98 28.54
CA ALA A 104 40.79 -29.46 27.19
C ALA A 104 41.14 -30.50 26.09
N PRO A 105 42.31 -31.19 26.15
CA PRO A 105 42.62 -32.23 25.15
C PRO A 105 41.71 -33.46 25.26
N GLU A 106 41.29 -33.85 26.47
CA GLU A 106 40.36 -34.96 26.68
C GLU A 106 38.96 -34.63 26.13
N ALA A 107 38.46 -33.43 26.36
CA ALA A 107 37.20 -32.95 25.78
C ALA A 107 37.23 -32.89 24.26
N ALA A 108 38.32 -32.40 23.67
CA ALA A 108 38.50 -32.37 22.21
C ALA A 108 38.59 -33.78 21.60
N ALA A 109 39.13 -34.76 22.32
CA ALA A 109 39.12 -36.15 21.90
C ALA A 109 37.71 -36.77 21.95
N LEU A 110 36.95 -36.50 23.03
CA LEU A 110 35.58 -36.98 23.18
C LEU A 110 34.62 -36.39 22.14
N LEU A 111 34.75 -35.09 21.86
CA LEU A 111 33.97 -34.42 20.81
C LEU A 111 34.23 -35.05 19.44
N ARG A 112 35.50 -35.28 19.08
CA ARG A 112 35.85 -35.95 17.81
C ARG A 112 35.25 -37.36 17.74
N GLN A 113 35.30 -38.12 18.83
CA GLN A 113 34.67 -39.44 18.87
C GLN A 113 33.15 -39.38 18.69
N ASP A 114 32.48 -38.35 19.24
CA ASP A 114 31.04 -38.17 19.06
C ASP A 114 30.72 -37.73 17.62
N GLU A 115 31.44 -36.75 17.08
CA GLU A 115 31.32 -36.33 15.68
C GLU A 115 31.51 -37.49 14.71
N GLU A 116 32.49 -38.37 14.97
CA GLU A 116 32.69 -39.60 14.19
C GLU A 116 31.52 -40.58 14.35
N ARG A 117 30.98 -40.78 15.56
CA ARG A 117 29.81 -41.64 15.78
C ARG A 117 28.57 -41.12 15.08
N TRP A 118 28.35 -39.81 15.14
CA TRP A 118 27.27 -39.13 14.43
C TRP A 118 27.47 -39.24 12.93
N ALA A 119 28.67 -38.99 12.41
CA ALA A 119 28.99 -39.13 10.99
C ALA A 119 28.77 -40.57 10.50
N ARG A 120 29.17 -41.58 11.28
CA ARG A 120 28.92 -43.01 10.97
C ARG A 120 27.43 -43.33 10.98
N THR A 121 26.70 -42.87 11.99
CA THR A 121 25.25 -43.10 12.13
C THR A 121 24.48 -42.41 11.00
N ALA A 122 24.80 -41.15 10.72
CA ALA A 122 24.24 -40.38 9.62
C ALA A 122 24.56 -41.02 8.28
N SER A 123 25.79 -41.49 8.06
CA SER A 123 26.17 -42.19 6.82
C SER A 123 25.38 -43.50 6.64
N ARG A 124 25.16 -44.24 7.73
CA ARG A 124 24.37 -45.48 7.73
C ARG A 124 22.89 -45.23 7.45
N THR A 125 22.30 -44.17 8.01
CA THR A 125 20.87 -43.85 7.85
C THR A 125 20.58 -43.03 6.60
N ARG A 126 21.58 -42.35 6.01
CA ARG A 126 21.41 -41.47 4.84
C ARG A 126 20.74 -42.16 3.66
N SER A 127 21.14 -43.40 3.34
CA SER A 127 20.56 -44.17 2.23
C SER A 127 19.12 -44.58 2.49
N VAL A 128 18.78 -44.92 3.74
CA VAL A 128 17.41 -45.28 4.16
C VAL A 128 16.51 -44.04 4.11
N ILE A 129 16.98 -42.90 4.64
CA ILE A 129 16.27 -41.63 4.58
C ILE A 129 16.06 -41.22 3.13
N ALA A 130 17.09 -41.28 2.29
CA ALA A 130 16.99 -40.95 0.87
C ALA A 130 15.95 -41.82 0.16
N LYS A 131 15.93 -43.14 0.40
CA LYS A 131 14.92 -44.05 -0.17
C LYS A 131 13.50 -43.70 0.29
N VAL A 132 13.31 -43.37 1.57
CA VAL A 132 12.00 -42.98 2.10
C VAL A 132 11.54 -41.65 1.49
N VAL A 133 12.43 -40.66 1.43
CA VAL A 133 12.13 -39.35 0.82
C VAL A 133 11.76 -39.53 -0.65
N TRP A 134 12.57 -40.25 -1.43
CA TRP A 134 12.26 -40.54 -2.85
C TRP A 134 10.94 -41.29 -3.03
N SER A 135 10.66 -42.29 -2.19
CA SER A 135 9.39 -43.04 -2.26
C SER A 135 8.17 -42.15 -1.99
N LYS A 136 8.32 -41.10 -1.18
CA LYS A 136 7.24 -40.17 -0.82
C LYS A 136 7.20 -38.91 -1.67
N ASP A 137 8.24 -38.64 -2.46
CA ASP A 137 8.36 -37.42 -3.27
C ASP A 137 7.21 -37.27 -4.28
N GLY A 138 6.83 -38.36 -4.95
CA GLY A 138 5.68 -38.36 -5.86
C GLY A 138 4.34 -38.11 -5.16
N LEU A 139 4.17 -38.58 -3.92
CA LEU A 139 2.97 -38.31 -3.12
C LEU A 139 2.95 -36.85 -2.65
N ALA A 140 4.09 -36.33 -2.19
CA ALA A 140 4.23 -34.93 -1.78
C ALA A 140 3.94 -33.98 -2.95
N SER A 141 4.43 -34.30 -4.16
CA SER A 141 4.14 -33.54 -5.38
C SER A 141 2.64 -33.51 -5.69
N LYS A 142 1.95 -34.66 -5.65
CA LYS A 142 0.50 -34.74 -5.88
C LYS A 142 -0.33 -33.97 -4.85
N VAL A 143 0.06 -34.05 -3.57
CA VAL A 143 -0.61 -33.30 -2.49
C VAL A 143 -0.40 -31.80 -2.70
N THR A 144 0.81 -31.38 -3.06
CA THR A 144 1.12 -29.98 -3.35
C THR A 144 0.31 -29.45 -4.53
N GLU A 145 0.22 -30.22 -5.62
CA GLU A 145 -0.57 -29.87 -6.80
C GLU A 145 -2.08 -29.77 -6.49
N SER A 146 -2.61 -30.71 -5.70
CA SER A 146 -4.00 -30.68 -5.24
C SER A 146 -4.26 -29.45 -4.37
N ALA A 147 -3.36 -29.14 -3.43
CA ALA A 147 -3.46 -27.96 -2.58
C ALA A 147 -3.41 -26.66 -3.40
N MET A 148 -2.53 -26.58 -4.42
CA MET A 148 -2.47 -25.44 -5.34
C MET A 148 -3.77 -25.27 -6.13
N THR A 149 -4.36 -26.36 -6.61
CA THR A 149 -5.63 -26.34 -7.36
C THR A 149 -6.77 -25.82 -6.50
N VAL A 150 -6.89 -26.31 -5.26
CA VAL A 150 -7.89 -25.82 -4.30
C VAL A 150 -7.66 -24.34 -4.00
N THR A 151 -6.41 -23.94 -3.77
CA THR A 151 -6.06 -22.53 -3.48
C THR A 151 -6.44 -21.62 -4.65
N ARG A 152 -6.15 -22.02 -5.90
CA ARG A 152 -6.56 -21.28 -7.10
C ARG A 152 -8.08 -21.15 -7.18
N GLY A 153 -8.81 -22.25 -6.99
CA GLY A 153 -10.28 -22.25 -7.01
C GLY A 153 -10.88 -21.30 -5.97
N VAL A 154 -10.35 -21.29 -4.74
CA VAL A 154 -10.80 -20.36 -3.69
C VAL A 154 -10.51 -18.91 -4.08
N VAL A 155 -9.32 -18.63 -4.60
CA VAL A 155 -8.93 -17.27 -5.05
C VAL A 155 -9.82 -16.80 -6.20
N ASP A 156 -10.13 -17.68 -7.16
CA ASP A 156 -11.01 -17.35 -8.29
C ASP A 156 -12.44 -17.04 -7.83
N VAL A 157 -12.98 -17.86 -6.93
CA VAL A 157 -14.30 -17.61 -6.32
C VAL A 157 -14.26 -16.28 -5.54
N GLN A 158 -13.24 -16.04 -4.71
CA GLN A 158 -13.13 -14.79 -3.95
C GLN A 158 -13.03 -13.58 -4.88
N ASN A 159 -12.24 -13.67 -5.95
CA ASN A 159 -12.11 -12.60 -6.95
C ASN A 159 -13.41 -12.37 -7.72
N SER A 160 -14.16 -13.43 -8.03
CA SER A 160 -15.49 -13.30 -8.65
C SER A 160 -16.47 -12.56 -7.73
N GLN A 161 -16.47 -12.87 -6.43
CA GLN A 161 -17.31 -12.20 -5.44
C GLN A 161 -16.90 -10.73 -5.24
N ARG A 162 -15.60 -10.44 -5.15
CA ARG A 162 -15.09 -9.06 -5.11
C ARG A 162 -15.52 -8.26 -6.34
N LYS A 163 -15.40 -8.84 -7.54
CA LYS A 163 -15.86 -8.21 -8.79
C LYS A 163 -17.36 -7.93 -8.74
N ALA A 164 -18.18 -8.91 -8.35
CA ALA A 164 -19.64 -8.77 -8.23
C ALA A 164 -20.06 -7.71 -7.20
N PHE A 165 -19.37 -7.64 -6.06
CA PHE A 165 -19.61 -6.62 -5.03
C PHE A 165 -19.25 -5.22 -5.51
N MET A 166 -18.07 -5.05 -6.12
CA MET A 166 -17.66 -3.76 -6.72
C MET A 166 -18.63 -3.31 -7.81
N GLU A 167 -19.09 -4.24 -8.64
CA GLU A 167 -20.13 -4.00 -9.64
C GLU A 167 -21.44 -3.53 -8.99
N HIS A 168 -21.92 -4.21 -7.95
CA HIS A 168 -23.10 -3.80 -7.21
C HIS A 168 -22.99 -2.37 -6.66
N LEU A 169 -21.85 -2.04 -6.02
CA LEU A 169 -21.58 -0.70 -5.51
C LEU A 169 -21.61 0.33 -6.64
N ARG A 170 -20.94 0.08 -7.76
CA ARG A 170 -20.98 0.98 -8.93
C ARG A 170 -22.41 1.21 -9.41
N ARG A 171 -23.25 0.17 -9.51
CA ARG A 171 -24.66 0.30 -9.93
C ARG A 171 -25.45 1.15 -8.95
N ALA A 172 -25.26 0.95 -7.65
CA ALA A 172 -25.93 1.74 -6.62
C ALA A 172 -25.54 3.23 -6.73
N HIS A 173 -24.24 3.53 -6.87
CA HIS A 173 -23.76 4.92 -7.04
C HIS A 173 -24.27 5.56 -8.34
N ALA A 174 -24.24 4.84 -9.45
CA ALA A 174 -24.76 5.32 -10.74
C ALA A 174 -26.25 5.66 -10.66
N ARG A 175 -27.07 4.83 -10.00
CA ARG A 175 -28.50 5.13 -9.78
C ARG A 175 -28.71 6.37 -8.93
N HIS A 176 -27.95 6.52 -7.84
CA HIS A 176 -28.04 7.71 -7.00
C HIS A 176 -27.62 8.97 -7.77
N ALA A 177 -26.56 8.92 -8.57
CA ALA A 177 -26.13 10.04 -9.39
C ALA A 177 -27.16 10.39 -10.48
N ALA A 178 -27.73 9.39 -11.16
CA ALA A 178 -28.78 9.59 -12.15
C ALA A 178 -30.03 10.22 -11.52
N ALA A 179 -30.45 9.76 -10.34
CA ALA A 179 -31.55 10.36 -9.59
C ALA A 179 -31.23 11.80 -9.21
N ALA A 180 -30.04 12.08 -8.66
CA ALA A 180 -29.61 13.43 -8.30
C ALA A 180 -29.59 14.38 -9.51
N GLN A 181 -29.12 13.92 -10.67
CA GLN A 181 -29.17 14.68 -11.92
C GLN A 181 -30.60 14.92 -12.40
N ALA A 182 -31.49 13.93 -12.30
CA ALA A 182 -32.91 14.10 -12.65
C ALA A 182 -33.58 15.15 -11.76
N TRP A 183 -33.35 15.09 -10.44
CA TRP A 183 -33.84 16.09 -9.51
C TRP A 183 -33.29 17.48 -9.79
N GLN A 184 -31.99 17.60 -10.07
CA GLN A 184 -31.39 18.89 -10.43
C GLN A 184 -32.06 19.50 -11.67
N ARG A 185 -32.29 18.70 -12.73
CA ARG A 185 -32.98 19.17 -13.94
C ARG A 185 -34.38 19.68 -13.64
N LEU A 186 -35.14 18.98 -12.79
CA LEU A 186 -36.47 19.43 -12.37
C LEU A 186 -36.40 20.75 -11.59
N ILE A 187 -35.48 20.86 -10.63
CA ILE A 187 -35.28 22.09 -9.86
C ILE A 187 -34.94 23.25 -10.80
N ASP A 188 -33.96 23.08 -11.69
CA ASP A 188 -33.55 24.13 -12.62
C ASP A 188 -34.72 24.55 -13.54
N THR A 189 -35.53 23.60 -13.99
CA THR A 189 -36.70 23.84 -14.85
C THR A 189 -37.82 24.57 -14.12
N TYR A 190 -38.05 24.30 -12.85
CA TYR A 190 -39.20 24.89 -12.12
C TYR A 190 -38.84 26.04 -11.18
N THR A 191 -37.56 26.41 -11.09
CA THR A 191 -37.11 27.49 -10.18
C THR A 191 -36.37 28.64 -10.87
N HIS A 192 -36.23 28.61 -12.20
CA HIS A 192 -35.70 29.75 -12.97
C HIS A 192 -36.60 30.99 -12.88
N GLU A 193 -36.10 32.14 -13.34
CA GLU A 193 -36.75 33.46 -13.19
C GLU A 193 -38.18 33.57 -13.74
N GLN A 194 -38.59 32.70 -14.67
CA GLN A 194 -39.93 32.66 -15.27
C GLN A 194 -40.77 31.46 -14.78
N ALA A 195 -40.23 30.66 -13.87
CA ALA A 195 -40.89 29.44 -13.40
C ALA A 195 -41.77 29.68 -12.16
N VAL A 196 -42.67 28.72 -11.91
CA VAL A 196 -43.69 28.80 -10.84
C VAL A 196 -43.07 28.88 -9.45
N TRP A 197 -41.95 28.20 -9.20
CA TRP A 197 -41.26 28.20 -7.91
C TRP A 197 -40.05 29.14 -7.86
N HIS A 198 -40.04 30.17 -8.70
CA HIS A 198 -39.05 31.23 -8.63
C HIS A 198 -39.08 31.94 -7.27
N SER A 199 -37.90 32.09 -6.65
CA SER A 199 -37.73 32.84 -5.40
C SER A 199 -36.74 33.99 -5.61
N PRO A 200 -37.20 35.26 -5.66
CA PRO A 200 -36.33 36.41 -5.86
C PRO A 200 -35.27 36.62 -4.76
N ARG A 201 -35.50 36.05 -3.57
CA ARG A 201 -34.59 36.13 -2.42
C ARG A 201 -33.41 35.14 -2.49
N SER A 202 -33.53 34.11 -3.31
CA SER A 202 -32.51 33.06 -3.47
C SER A 202 -32.03 32.89 -4.91
N TYR A 203 -32.75 33.41 -5.90
CA TYR A 203 -32.35 33.29 -7.30
C TYR A 203 -31.23 34.28 -7.65
N PRO A 204 -30.21 33.88 -8.42
CA PRO A 204 -29.14 34.77 -8.84
C PRO A 204 -29.65 35.93 -9.71
N ARG A 205 -29.28 37.16 -9.35
CA ARG A 205 -29.72 38.39 -10.05
C ARG A 205 -28.62 39.07 -10.85
N SER A 206 -27.35 38.79 -10.53
CA SER A 206 -26.22 39.36 -11.26
C SER A 206 -25.98 38.59 -12.56
N TRP A 207 -25.35 39.25 -13.51
CA TRP A 207 -24.88 38.63 -14.74
C TRP A 207 -23.39 38.36 -14.63
N GLN A 208 -22.97 37.22 -15.16
CA GLN A 208 -21.58 36.94 -15.41
C GLN A 208 -21.40 36.31 -16.78
N LEU A 209 -20.18 36.39 -17.30
CA LEU A 209 -19.83 35.71 -18.54
C LEU A 209 -20.02 34.20 -18.35
N ASP A 210 -20.81 33.63 -19.23
CA ASP A 210 -21.00 32.19 -19.35
C ASP A 210 -19.69 31.55 -19.86
N ALA A 211 -19.47 30.28 -19.50
CA ALA A 211 -18.25 29.57 -19.89
C ALA A 211 -18.24 29.18 -21.38
N THR A 212 -19.35 29.34 -22.11
CA THR A 212 -19.43 29.18 -23.56
C THR A 212 -18.51 30.19 -24.26
N GLU A 213 -17.50 29.68 -24.95
CA GLU A 213 -16.55 30.46 -25.75
C GLU A 213 -17.05 30.51 -27.22
N GLY A 214 -17.08 31.71 -27.80
CA GLY A 214 -17.33 31.93 -29.22
C GLY A 214 -16.04 31.89 -30.07
N PRO A 215 -16.11 32.27 -31.35
CA PRO A 215 -14.92 32.37 -32.21
C PRO A 215 -13.82 33.21 -31.55
N GLY A 216 -12.59 32.70 -31.53
CA GLY A 216 -11.44 33.38 -30.91
C GLY A 216 -11.37 33.30 -29.38
N ARG A 217 -12.08 32.36 -28.74
CA ARG A 217 -12.10 32.16 -27.27
C ARG A 217 -12.71 33.32 -26.47
N VAL A 218 -13.56 34.10 -27.13
CA VAL A 218 -14.26 35.22 -26.50
C VAL A 218 -15.57 34.70 -25.91
N ARG A 219 -15.76 34.86 -24.61
CA ARG A 219 -17.04 34.59 -23.95
C ARG A 219 -18.04 35.68 -24.31
N VAL A 220 -19.07 35.31 -25.06
CA VAL A 220 -20.07 36.26 -25.58
C VAL A 220 -21.44 36.13 -24.93
N ARG A 221 -21.65 35.07 -24.15
CA ARG A 221 -22.93 34.78 -23.48
C ARG A 221 -22.88 35.24 -22.02
N LEU A 222 -24.01 35.72 -21.52
CA LEU A 222 -24.20 36.04 -20.11
C LEU A 222 -25.10 35.00 -19.47
N ARG A 223 -24.76 34.58 -18.25
CA ARG A 223 -25.60 33.74 -17.40
C ARG A 223 -25.91 34.42 -16.07
N ARG A 224 -27.03 34.06 -15.46
CA ARG A 224 -27.36 34.47 -14.09
C ARG A 224 -26.36 33.86 -13.11
N ALA A 225 -25.87 34.65 -12.16
CA ALA A 225 -25.01 34.19 -11.08
C ALA A 225 -25.18 35.01 -9.79
N HIS A 226 -24.73 34.42 -8.68
CA HIS A 226 -24.65 35.12 -7.41
C HIS A 226 -23.46 36.08 -7.39
N LEU A 227 -23.60 37.19 -6.66
CA LEU A 227 -22.49 38.12 -6.51
C LEU A 227 -21.52 37.59 -5.46
N HIS A 228 -20.34 37.19 -5.90
CA HIS A 228 -19.30 36.67 -5.02
C HIS A 228 -18.24 37.71 -4.64
N ILE A 229 -18.64 38.99 -4.60
CA ILE A 229 -17.79 40.09 -4.17
C ILE A 229 -17.98 40.30 -2.67
N PRO A 230 -16.91 40.32 -1.85
CA PRO A 230 -17.01 40.61 -0.43
C PRO A 230 -17.63 41.99 -0.13
N ASP A 231 -18.46 42.08 0.91
CA ASP A 231 -19.26 43.26 1.26
C ASP A 231 -18.43 44.54 1.46
N LYS A 232 -17.16 44.39 1.85
CA LYS A 232 -16.21 45.50 2.01
C LYS A 232 -15.95 46.26 0.71
N PHE A 233 -16.18 45.64 -0.44
CA PHE A 233 -16.03 46.25 -1.77
C PHE A 233 -17.36 46.80 -2.32
N LEU A 234 -18.45 46.72 -1.55
CA LEU A 234 -19.77 47.21 -1.95
C LEU A 234 -20.15 48.44 -1.14
N LYS A 235 -20.78 49.41 -1.81
CA LYS A 235 -21.44 50.55 -1.15
C LYS A 235 -22.50 50.01 -0.16
N PRO A 236 -22.75 50.67 0.99
CA PRO A 236 -23.71 50.19 2.00
C PRO A 236 -25.06 49.77 1.42
N GLN A 237 -25.64 50.58 0.53
CA GLN A 237 -26.91 50.32 -0.16
C GLN A 237 -26.95 49.09 -1.09
N HIS A 238 -25.79 48.50 -1.42
CA HIS A 238 -25.68 47.36 -2.33
C HIS A 238 -25.19 46.07 -1.65
N ARG A 239 -24.89 46.09 -0.35
CA ARG A 239 -24.40 44.91 0.40
C ARG A 239 -25.37 43.74 0.38
N HIS A 240 -26.68 44.01 0.38
CA HIS A 240 -27.73 43.00 0.24
C HIS A 240 -27.56 42.09 -1.00
N LYS A 241 -26.89 42.56 -2.06
CA LYS A 241 -26.64 41.75 -3.27
C LYS A 241 -25.67 40.59 -3.02
N ALA A 242 -24.73 40.76 -2.10
CA ALA A 242 -23.78 39.71 -1.72
C ALA A 242 -24.40 38.71 -0.72
N GLU A 243 -25.38 39.14 0.07
CA GLU A 243 -26.12 38.29 1.02
C GLU A 243 -27.00 37.25 0.31
N LEU A 244 -27.49 37.54 -0.90
CA LEU A 244 -28.33 36.63 -1.71
C LEU A 244 -27.68 35.27 -1.97
N LYS A 245 -26.35 35.17 -1.96
CA LYS A 245 -25.64 33.88 -2.13
C LYS A 245 -25.82 32.94 -0.92
N ASN A 246 -26.12 33.51 0.25
CA ASN A 246 -26.30 32.77 1.49
C ASN A 246 -27.73 32.19 1.58
N ALA A 247 -28.67 32.76 0.83
CA ALA A 247 -29.96 32.15 0.62
C ALA A 247 -29.76 30.89 -0.23
N GLY A 248 -29.96 29.72 0.38
CA GLY A 248 -29.86 28.44 -0.34
C GLY A 248 -30.82 28.38 -1.53
N PRO A 249 -30.57 27.50 -2.52
CA PRO A 249 -31.44 27.37 -3.68
C PRO A 249 -32.88 27.05 -3.26
N PRO A 250 -33.87 27.47 -4.06
CA PRO A 250 -35.26 27.10 -3.85
C PRO A 250 -35.39 25.57 -3.75
N LEU A 251 -36.28 25.10 -2.87
CA LEU A 251 -36.53 23.67 -2.58
C LEU A 251 -35.37 22.90 -1.89
N ARG A 252 -34.29 23.57 -1.47
CA ARG A 252 -33.18 22.93 -0.72
C ARG A 252 -33.66 22.12 0.50
N SER A 253 -34.66 22.60 1.23
CA SER A 253 -35.20 21.91 2.40
C SER A 253 -35.93 20.61 2.06
N VAL A 254 -36.51 20.51 0.86
CA VAL A 254 -37.25 19.33 0.38
C VAL A 254 -36.29 18.30 -0.22
N VAL A 255 -35.27 18.76 -0.94
CA VAL A 255 -34.32 17.90 -1.69
C VAL A 255 -33.16 17.42 -0.80
N GLY A 256 -33.02 17.97 0.41
CA GLY A 256 -32.02 17.53 1.40
C GLY A 256 -30.59 17.79 0.96
N GLY A 257 -29.62 17.02 1.50
CA GLY A 257 -28.18 17.12 1.23
C GLY A 257 -27.69 16.64 -0.15
N TRP A 258 -28.58 16.27 -1.06
CA TRP A 258 -28.25 15.54 -2.30
C TRP A 258 -27.29 16.27 -3.26
N TRP A 259 -27.23 17.59 -3.16
CA TRP A 259 -26.34 18.51 -3.86
C TRP A 259 -24.86 18.25 -3.55
N ALA A 260 -24.53 17.62 -2.41
CA ALA A 260 -23.16 17.22 -2.06
C ALA A 260 -22.69 15.95 -2.80
N LEU A 261 -23.59 15.17 -3.43
CA LEU A 261 -23.25 13.93 -4.14
C LEU A 261 -22.72 14.17 -5.57
N ARG A 262 -22.37 15.42 -5.90
CA ARG A 262 -21.80 15.82 -7.21
C ARG A 262 -20.37 15.32 -7.44
N SER A 263 -19.73 14.69 -6.45
CA SER A 263 -18.26 14.60 -6.35
C SER A 263 -17.70 13.18 -6.39
N GLY A 264 -18.16 12.31 -7.28
CA GLY A 264 -17.53 11.00 -7.45
C GLY A 264 -17.53 10.53 -8.89
N LEU A 265 -16.37 10.54 -9.54
CA LEU A 265 -16.14 9.91 -10.85
C LEU A 265 -16.49 8.41 -10.84
N VAL A 266 -16.44 7.78 -9.66
CA VAL A 266 -16.94 6.41 -9.39
C VAL A 266 -18.40 6.21 -9.80
N ALA A 267 -19.21 7.27 -9.82
CA ALA A 267 -20.61 7.20 -10.25
C ALA A 267 -20.81 7.36 -11.78
N ARG A 268 -19.77 7.70 -12.55
CA ARG A 268 -19.88 8.03 -13.99
C ARG A 268 -19.09 7.13 -14.94
N LEU A 269 -18.08 6.38 -14.49
CA LEU A 269 -17.54 5.28 -15.30
C LEU A 269 -18.63 4.22 -15.43
N GLN A 270 -19.24 4.12 -16.60
CA GLN A 270 -20.33 3.18 -16.78
C GLN A 270 -19.80 1.75 -16.68
N LEU A 271 -20.58 0.85 -16.07
CA LEU A 271 -20.14 -0.52 -15.74
C LEU A 271 -19.81 -1.38 -16.98
N HIS A 272 -20.05 -0.87 -18.18
CA HIS A 272 -19.84 -1.54 -19.45
C HIS A 272 -18.92 -0.73 -20.38
N GLU A 273 -18.23 0.28 -19.88
CA GLU A 273 -17.24 1.03 -20.64
C GLU A 273 -15.88 0.34 -20.55
N THR A 274 -15.24 0.13 -21.70
CA THR A 274 -13.87 -0.39 -21.76
C THR A 274 -12.90 0.78 -21.94
N VAL A 275 -11.90 0.87 -21.06
CA VAL A 275 -10.85 1.89 -21.19
C VAL A 275 -9.96 1.54 -22.38
N ALA A 276 -10.00 2.39 -23.41
CA ALA A 276 -9.19 2.26 -24.61
C ALA A 276 -7.83 2.96 -24.48
N HIS A 277 -7.76 4.05 -23.71
CA HIS A 277 -6.53 4.79 -23.50
C HIS A 277 -6.57 5.57 -22.17
N MET A 278 -5.40 5.75 -21.56
CA MET A 278 -5.19 6.50 -20.33
C MET A 278 -3.94 7.36 -20.49
N ALA A 279 -4.02 8.63 -20.12
CA ALA A 279 -2.91 9.56 -20.14
C ALA A 279 -3.01 10.56 -18.99
N ARG A 280 -1.88 11.14 -18.58
CA ARG A 280 -1.92 12.31 -17.69
C ARG A 280 -2.17 13.57 -18.51
N ALA A 281 -3.04 14.43 -18.00
CA ALA A 281 -3.38 15.67 -18.65
C ALA A 281 -3.65 16.77 -17.63
N THR A 282 -3.46 18.01 -18.05
CA THR A 282 -3.85 19.20 -17.31
C THR A 282 -5.08 19.79 -17.99
N ASN A 283 -6.19 19.90 -17.26
CA ASN A 283 -7.36 20.64 -17.71
C ASN A 283 -7.11 22.13 -17.51
N VAL A 284 -7.04 22.84 -18.62
CA VAL A 284 -6.71 24.27 -18.66
C VAL A 284 -8.02 25.06 -18.81
N THR A 285 -8.40 25.75 -17.74
CA THR A 285 -9.52 26.69 -17.75
C THR A 285 -9.01 28.11 -17.62
N VAL A 286 -9.86 29.10 -17.90
CA VAL A 286 -9.52 30.52 -17.70
C VAL A 286 -9.13 30.81 -16.24
N ALA A 287 -9.69 30.06 -15.30
CA ALA A 287 -9.56 30.34 -13.87
C ALA A 287 -8.46 29.52 -13.18
N ALA A 288 -8.24 28.28 -13.64
CA ALA A 288 -7.29 27.35 -13.04
C ALA A 288 -6.75 26.33 -14.05
N GLU A 289 -5.57 25.80 -13.73
CA GLU A 289 -4.96 24.64 -14.36
C GLU A 289 -5.06 23.51 -13.35
N LEU A 290 -5.68 22.39 -13.73
CA LEU A 290 -5.91 21.24 -12.86
C LEU A 290 -5.23 20.02 -13.47
N ASP A 291 -4.25 19.47 -12.79
CA ASP A 291 -3.61 18.21 -13.18
C ASP A 291 -4.53 17.03 -12.84
N GLY A 292 -4.44 15.97 -13.64
CA GLY A 292 -5.28 14.79 -13.47
C GLY A 292 -5.03 13.68 -14.47
N GLU A 293 -5.86 12.65 -14.36
CA GLU A 293 -5.90 11.50 -15.26
C GLU A 293 -7.02 11.65 -16.29
N LEU A 294 -6.65 11.48 -17.56
CA LEU A 294 -7.57 11.42 -18.68
C LEU A 294 -7.81 9.95 -19.07
N LEU A 295 -9.07 9.53 -19.07
CA LEU A 295 -9.50 8.20 -19.46
C LEU A 295 -10.36 8.29 -20.72
N LEU A 296 -9.95 7.61 -21.77
CA LEU A 296 -10.76 7.42 -22.97
C LEU A 296 -11.41 6.05 -22.91
N THR A 297 -12.73 6.02 -22.98
CA THR A 297 -13.53 4.79 -23.11
C THR A 297 -14.12 4.68 -24.51
N ASP A 298 -14.81 3.58 -24.79
CA ASP A 298 -15.58 3.37 -26.03
C ASP A 298 -16.75 4.35 -26.20
N LYS A 299 -17.20 5.01 -25.13
CA LYS A 299 -18.37 5.91 -25.14
C LYS A 299 -18.09 7.34 -24.68
N CYS A 300 -17.12 7.55 -23.81
CA CYS A 300 -16.89 8.81 -23.13
C CYS A 300 -15.40 9.13 -22.96
N ILE A 301 -15.09 10.43 -22.89
CA ILE A 301 -13.81 10.96 -22.40
C ILE A 301 -14.06 11.39 -20.95
N HIS A 302 -13.27 10.88 -19.99
CA HIS A 302 -13.35 11.22 -18.58
C HIS A 302 -12.07 11.92 -18.14
N PHE A 303 -12.19 12.99 -17.35
CA PHE A 303 -11.06 13.66 -16.72
C PHE A 303 -11.24 13.62 -15.19
N VAL A 304 -10.31 12.95 -14.52
CA VAL A 304 -10.20 12.84 -13.07
C VAL A 304 -9.15 13.84 -12.62
N PRO A 305 -9.51 14.97 -11.99
CA PRO A 305 -8.49 15.81 -11.38
C PRO A 305 -7.80 15.04 -10.25
N ASP A 306 -6.49 15.24 -10.09
CA ASP A 306 -5.78 14.77 -8.91
C ASP A 306 -6.46 15.38 -7.67
N ASP A 307 -6.67 14.57 -6.62
CA ASP A 307 -7.28 15.05 -5.38
C ASP A 307 -6.50 16.28 -4.89
N ALA A 308 -7.10 17.47 -4.99
CA ALA A 308 -6.46 18.67 -4.48
C ALA A 308 -6.20 18.47 -2.98
N PRO A 309 -5.01 18.84 -2.47
CA PRO A 309 -4.81 18.90 -1.04
C PRO A 309 -5.93 19.74 -0.40
N PRO A 310 -6.36 19.43 0.83
CA PRO A 310 -7.52 20.06 1.49
C PRO A 310 -7.39 21.59 1.67
N ASP A 311 -6.23 22.16 1.38
CA ASP A 311 -5.98 23.60 1.44
C ASP A 311 -5.90 24.21 0.03
N PRO A 312 -6.76 25.19 -0.31
CA PRO A 312 -6.56 25.97 -1.53
C PRO A 312 -5.21 26.71 -1.46
N PRO A 313 -4.46 26.81 -2.57
CA PRO A 313 -3.16 27.47 -2.56
C PRO A 313 -3.30 28.93 -2.08
N LYS A 314 -2.60 29.27 -1.00
CA LYS A 314 -2.51 30.61 -0.40
C LYS A 314 -1.73 31.60 -1.29
N ARG A 315 -2.04 31.71 -2.58
CA ARG A 315 -1.57 32.84 -3.40
C ARG A 315 -2.55 34.00 -3.22
N LYS A 316 -2.10 35.03 -2.48
CA LYS A 316 -2.90 36.17 -1.99
C LYS A 316 -3.52 37.08 -3.07
N ASP A 317 -3.22 36.86 -4.35
CA ASP A 317 -3.54 37.85 -5.41
C ASP A 317 -4.54 37.38 -6.48
N ARG A 318 -5.24 36.24 -6.29
CA ARG A 318 -6.31 35.85 -7.24
C ARG A 318 -7.67 36.36 -6.79
N LEU A 319 -8.33 37.10 -7.70
CA LEU A 319 -9.73 37.46 -7.65
C LEU A 319 -10.58 36.21 -7.34
N TYR A 320 -11.52 36.32 -6.41
CA TYR A 320 -12.45 35.25 -6.06
C TYR A 320 -13.31 34.90 -7.28
N ILE A 321 -13.06 33.76 -7.91
CA ILE A 321 -13.88 33.19 -8.99
C ILE A 321 -14.52 31.90 -8.47
N PRO A 322 -15.86 31.79 -8.39
CA PRO A 322 -16.56 30.62 -7.85
C PRO A 322 -16.22 29.29 -8.52
N GLU A 323 -15.88 29.33 -9.82
CA GLU A 323 -15.42 28.14 -10.56
C GLU A 323 -14.10 27.57 -10.01
N VAL A 324 -13.30 28.35 -9.25
CA VAL A 324 -12.00 27.96 -8.67
C VAL A 324 -12.13 27.31 -7.29
N GLN A 325 -13.28 27.45 -6.63
CA GLN A 325 -13.53 26.88 -5.29
C GLN A 325 -14.54 25.73 -5.28
N ALA A 326 -15.14 25.38 -6.42
CA ALA A 326 -15.74 24.06 -6.55
C ALA A 326 -14.61 23.04 -6.41
N SER A 327 -14.76 22.07 -5.50
CA SER A 327 -13.82 20.93 -5.40
C SER A 327 -13.49 20.42 -6.80
N PRO A 328 -12.26 19.98 -7.08
CA PRO A 328 -11.90 19.48 -8.40
C PRO A 328 -12.90 18.40 -8.81
N GLN A 329 -13.81 18.75 -9.71
CA GLN A 329 -14.89 17.86 -10.11
C GLN A 329 -14.44 17.09 -11.34
N ALA A 330 -14.47 15.78 -11.20
CA ALA A 330 -14.58 14.81 -12.26
C ALA A 330 -15.42 15.31 -13.45
N GLN A 331 -14.81 15.42 -14.63
CA GLN A 331 -15.49 15.80 -15.87
C GLN A 331 -15.67 14.57 -16.76
N CYS A 332 -16.76 14.52 -17.50
CA CYS A 332 -17.03 13.43 -18.43
C CYS A 332 -17.86 13.96 -19.59
N TRP A 333 -17.36 13.70 -20.79
CA TRP A 333 -17.90 14.12 -22.07
C TRP A 333 -18.22 12.87 -22.89
N ALA A 334 -19.49 12.67 -23.22
CA ALA A 334 -19.88 11.57 -24.10
C ALA A 334 -19.35 11.84 -25.51
N LEU A 335 -18.79 10.82 -26.18
CA LEU A 335 -18.21 10.97 -27.52
C LEU A 335 -19.22 11.49 -28.55
N GLN A 336 -20.48 11.07 -28.42
CA GLN A 336 -21.60 11.57 -29.25
C GLN A 336 -21.85 13.08 -29.11
N ASP A 337 -21.48 13.67 -27.96
CA ASP A 337 -21.64 15.10 -27.69
C ASP A 337 -20.39 15.90 -28.07
N VAL A 338 -19.26 15.24 -28.37
CA VAL A 338 -18.03 15.89 -28.84
C VAL A 338 -18.15 16.10 -30.35
N LEU A 339 -18.35 17.35 -30.76
CA LEU A 339 -18.52 17.72 -32.16
C LEU A 339 -17.19 17.76 -32.90
N GLN A 340 -16.18 18.36 -32.27
CA GLN A 340 -14.86 18.56 -32.87
C GLN A 340 -13.74 18.48 -31.84
N VAL A 341 -12.57 18.00 -32.25
CA VAL A 341 -11.33 18.02 -31.46
C VAL A 341 -10.21 18.66 -32.27
N ALA A 342 -9.74 19.82 -31.80
CA ALA A 342 -8.70 20.57 -32.48
C ALA A 342 -7.36 20.53 -31.71
N THR A 343 -6.24 20.48 -32.43
CA THR A 343 -4.92 20.62 -31.82
C THR A 343 -4.66 22.07 -31.40
N ARG A 344 -4.02 22.24 -30.24
CA ARG A 344 -3.66 23.53 -29.67
C ARG A 344 -2.25 23.54 -29.09
N ARG A 345 -1.74 24.76 -28.93
CA ARG A 345 -0.49 25.03 -28.23
C ARG A 345 -0.76 25.32 -26.76
N TRP A 346 0.05 24.72 -25.89
CA TRP A 346 0.09 25.05 -24.47
C TRP A 346 1.54 25.37 -24.08
N CYS A 347 1.74 26.53 -23.46
CA CYS A 347 3.09 27.08 -23.17
C CYS A 347 4.00 27.09 -24.42
N LEU A 348 3.48 27.55 -25.56
CA LEU A 348 4.17 27.58 -26.87
C LEU A 348 4.54 26.21 -27.46
N GLN A 349 4.06 25.11 -26.89
CA GLN A 349 4.32 23.75 -27.37
C GLN A 349 3.04 23.12 -27.93
N GLU A 350 3.13 22.39 -29.05
CA GLU A 350 2.04 21.66 -29.70
C GLU A 350 1.61 20.40 -28.92
N ARG A 351 1.22 20.58 -27.64
CA ARG A 351 0.93 19.49 -26.70
C ARG A 351 -0.47 19.54 -26.10
N ALA A 352 -1.38 20.34 -26.65
CA ALA A 352 -2.76 20.42 -26.17
C ALA A 352 -3.78 20.04 -27.24
N VAL A 353 -4.98 19.69 -26.77
CA VAL A 353 -6.19 19.51 -27.57
C VAL A 353 -7.32 20.34 -26.98
N GLU A 354 -8.25 20.74 -27.82
CA GLU A 354 -9.45 21.45 -27.44
C GLU A 354 -10.66 20.65 -27.91
N LEU A 355 -11.53 20.27 -26.97
CA LEU A 355 -12.76 19.53 -27.19
C LEU A 355 -13.91 20.53 -27.33
N PHE A 356 -14.61 20.51 -28.46
CA PHE A 356 -15.83 21.28 -28.69
C PHE A 356 -17.04 20.38 -28.54
N VAL A 357 -17.93 20.70 -27.60
CA VAL A 357 -19.11 19.89 -27.31
C VAL A 357 -20.40 20.54 -27.81
N SER A 358 -21.44 19.72 -28.01
CA SER A 358 -22.76 20.12 -28.50
C SER A 358 -23.45 21.20 -27.66
N SER A 359 -23.08 21.32 -26.38
CA SER A 359 -23.55 22.39 -25.49
C SER A 359 -22.96 23.78 -25.81
N GLY A 360 -21.98 23.86 -26.72
CA GLY A 360 -21.23 25.07 -27.05
C GLY A 360 -20.01 25.32 -26.16
N HIS A 361 -19.77 24.50 -25.15
CA HIS A 361 -18.58 24.62 -24.31
C HIS A 361 -17.32 24.11 -25.04
N ALA A 362 -16.18 24.69 -24.71
CA ALA A 362 -14.86 24.24 -25.14
C ALA A 362 -14.02 23.85 -23.93
N HIS A 363 -13.33 22.71 -24.02
CA HIS A 363 -12.49 22.18 -22.94
C HIS A 363 -11.07 21.95 -23.46
N MET A 364 -10.08 22.61 -22.86
CA MET A 364 -8.68 22.49 -23.25
C MET A 364 -7.96 21.51 -22.33
N LEU A 365 -7.34 20.50 -22.92
CA LEU A 365 -6.53 19.50 -22.24
C LEU A 365 -5.10 19.59 -22.75
N ALA A 366 -4.15 19.80 -21.84
CA ALA A 366 -2.72 19.78 -22.15
C ALA A 366 -2.09 18.47 -21.69
N PHE A 367 -1.26 17.86 -22.54
CA PHE A 367 -0.51 16.65 -22.25
C PHE A 367 0.92 17.00 -21.83
N SER A 368 1.67 16.01 -21.31
CA SER A 368 3.05 16.26 -20.90
C SER A 368 3.92 16.62 -22.11
N ASP A 369 3.75 15.89 -23.22
CA ASP A 369 4.48 16.09 -24.47
C ASP A 369 3.61 15.91 -25.74
N THR A 370 4.23 16.12 -26.90
CA THR A 370 3.56 16.01 -28.20
C THR A 370 3.23 14.56 -28.60
N ALA A 371 3.95 13.57 -28.05
CA ALA A 371 3.77 12.16 -28.33
C ALA A 371 2.55 11.60 -27.59
N GLU A 372 2.34 11.95 -26.32
CA GLU A 372 1.15 11.64 -25.55
C GLU A 372 -0.11 12.25 -26.18
N ARG A 373 -0.04 13.53 -26.59
CA ARG A 373 -1.11 14.16 -27.36
C ARG A 373 -1.45 13.36 -28.62
N ALA A 374 -0.44 12.95 -29.38
CA ALA A 374 -0.62 12.18 -30.60
C ALA A 374 -1.19 10.77 -30.33
N ALA A 375 -0.74 10.12 -29.25
CA ALA A 375 -1.26 8.83 -28.80
C ALA A 375 -2.75 8.93 -28.42
N PHE A 376 -3.14 9.96 -27.69
CA PHE A 376 -4.54 10.24 -27.37
C PHE A 376 -5.38 10.45 -28.63
N LEU A 377 -4.93 11.30 -29.57
CA LEU A 377 -5.66 11.55 -30.83
C LEU A 377 -5.76 10.29 -31.71
N LYS A 378 -4.75 9.42 -31.69
CA LYS A 378 -4.76 8.12 -32.36
C LYS A 378 -5.78 7.19 -31.71
N ALA A 379 -5.80 7.10 -30.38
CA ALA A 379 -6.77 6.30 -29.66
C ALA A 379 -8.21 6.81 -29.88
N LEU A 380 -8.41 8.13 -29.86
CA LEU A 380 -9.70 8.77 -30.12
C LEU A 380 -10.24 8.48 -31.52
N ALA A 381 -9.36 8.45 -32.53
CA ALA A 381 -9.74 8.10 -33.90
C ALA A 381 -10.19 6.64 -34.06
N ASN A 382 -9.79 5.76 -33.15
CA ASN A 382 -10.16 4.34 -33.14
C ASN A 382 -11.46 4.08 -32.36
N THR A 383 -12.11 5.11 -31.83
CA THR A 383 -13.39 4.96 -31.12
C THR A 383 -14.56 4.79 -32.11
N PRO A 384 -15.71 4.23 -31.69
CA PRO A 384 -16.85 3.96 -32.58
C PRO A 384 -17.45 5.22 -33.22
N HIS A 385 -17.34 6.36 -32.54
CA HIS A 385 -17.84 7.66 -32.97
C HIS A 385 -16.73 8.71 -32.84
N PRO A 386 -15.76 8.72 -33.78
CA PRO A 386 -14.66 9.67 -33.70
C PRO A 386 -15.19 11.08 -34.00
N PRO A 387 -14.90 12.08 -33.15
CA PRO A 387 -15.26 13.46 -33.40
C PRO A 387 -14.52 14.00 -34.62
N ALA A 388 -15.09 15.01 -35.29
CA ALA A 388 -14.41 15.68 -36.40
C ALA A 388 -13.09 16.30 -35.91
N ARG A 389 -12.05 16.31 -36.75
CA ARG A 389 -10.77 16.96 -36.45
C ARG A 389 -10.77 18.39 -36.94
#